data_AF-A0A1G0LPP6-F1
#
_entry.id   AF-A0A1G0LPP6-F1
#
_cell.length_a   1.000
_cell.length_b   1.000
_cell.length_c   1.000
_cell.angle_alpha   90.00
_cell.angle_beta   90.00
_cell.angle_gamma   90.00
#
_symmetry.space_group_name_H-M   'P 1'
#
loop_
_entity.id
_entity.type
_entity.pdbx_description
1 polymer ?
#
loop_
_entity_poly.entity_id
_entity_poly.type
_entity_poly.pdbx_seq_one_letter_code
_entity_poly.pdbx_strand_id
1 'polypeptide(L)' 'MLVLGGATRGGRVLGRWPTLDRAARFEGRDLAVTSDFRGLLSEILAGHLALGDTEQVFPGFQRSGGVGVME' A
#
# COMPACT_ATOMS: atom_id res chain seq x y z
N MET A 1 4.89 1.75 3.89
CA MET A 1 3.96 1.21 4.90
C MET A 1 4.25 -0.25 5.11
N LEU A 2 4.05 -0.78 6.32
CA LEU A 2 4.18 -2.21 6.62
C LEU A 2 2.78 -2.79 6.85
N VAL A 3 2.51 -3.98 6.32
CA VAL A 3 1.27 -4.72 6.52
C VAL A 3 1.63 -6.12 7.01
N LEU A 4 0.95 -6.58 8.05
CA LEU A 4 1.23 -7.83 8.75
C LEU A 4 -0.09 -8.53 9.05
N GLY A 5 -0.14 -9.86 8.88
CA GLY A 5 -1.34 -10.66 9.16
C GLY A 5 -1.41 -11.94 8.34
N GLY A 6 -2.23 -12.90 8.77
CA GLY A 6 -2.31 -14.21 8.11
C GLY A 6 -2.83 -14.16 6.67
N ALA A 7 -3.69 -13.20 6.34
CA ALA A 7 -4.24 -13.03 4.99
C ALA A 7 -3.36 -12.17 4.05
N THR A 8 -2.13 -11.85 4.46
CA THR A 8 -1.24 -10.98 3.70
C THR A 8 -0.22 -11.79 2.91
N ARG A 9 0.08 -11.34 1.68
CA ARG A 9 1.17 -11.84 0.83
C ARG A 9 2.54 -11.36 1.34
N GLY A 10 2.92 -11.89 2.50
CA GLY A 10 4.14 -11.52 3.23
C GLY A 10 5.45 -11.83 2.50
N GLY A 11 6.55 -11.31 3.05
CA GLY A 11 7.91 -11.53 2.50
C GLY A 11 8.23 -10.74 1.23
N ARG A 12 7.38 -9.77 0.86
CA ARG A 12 7.51 -8.99 -0.36
C ARG A 12 7.60 -7.49 -0.05
N VAL A 13 8.44 -6.80 -0.83
CA VAL A 13 8.40 -5.33 -0.94
C VAL A 13 7.63 -5.01 -2.21
N LEU A 14 6.45 -4.40 -2.04
CA LEU A 14 5.63 -3.95 -3.16
C LEU A 14 5.95 -2.49 -3.49
N GLY A 15 6.01 -2.17 -4.77
CA GLY A 15 6.45 -0.86 -5.26
C GLY A 15 7.97 -0.75 -5.42
N ARG A 16 8.46 0.47 -5.60
CA ARG A 16 9.89 0.74 -5.79
C ARG A 16 10.58 0.89 -4.43
N TRP A 17 11.62 0.10 -4.19
CA TRP A 17 12.50 0.21 -3.03
C TRP A 17 13.63 1.21 -3.31
N PRO A 18 13.67 2.38 -2.63
CA PRO A 18 14.70 3.39 -2.88
C PRO A 18 16.03 3.12 -2.16
N THR A 19 16.18 2.00 -1.43
CA THR A 19 17.30 1.70 -0.50
C THR A 19 17.29 2.54 0.79
N LEU A 20 18.18 2.23 1.73
CA LEU A 20 18.34 2.97 2.99
C LEU A 20 19.43 4.06 2.92
N ASP A 21 20.02 4.29 1.73
CA ASP A 21 21.04 5.29 1.55
C ASP A 21 20.53 6.68 1.94
N ARG A 22 21.36 7.50 2.60
CA ARG A 22 20.97 8.85 3.04
C ARG A 22 20.59 9.76 1.87
N ALA A 23 21.20 9.59 0.70
CA ALA A 23 20.87 10.35 -0.51
C ALA A 23 19.51 9.96 -1.13
N ALA A 24 19.03 8.76 -0.85
CA ALA A 24 17.73 8.26 -1.33
C ALA A 24 16.57 8.52 -0.36
N ARG A 25 16.85 9.13 0.80
CA ARG A 25 15.86 9.46 1.83
C ARG A 25 15.36 10.89 1.67
N PHE A 26 14.05 11.08 1.81
CA PHE A 26 13.43 12.39 1.94
C PHE A 26 14.00 13.09 3.17
N GLU A 27 14.58 14.28 2.94
CA GLU A 27 15.31 15.08 3.95
C GLU A 27 16.38 14.28 4.73
N GLY A 28 16.92 13.20 4.14
CA GLY A 28 17.91 12.35 4.80
C GLY A 28 17.39 11.58 6.03
N ARG A 29 16.07 11.50 6.21
CA ARG A 29 15.43 10.83 7.37
C ARG A 29 14.49 9.72 6.92
N ASP A 30 13.54 10.03 6.05
CA ASP A 30 12.41 9.16 5.72
C ASP A 30 12.59 8.51 4.34
N LEU A 31 12.06 7.31 4.13
CA LEU A 31 12.03 6.74 2.77
C LEU A 31 11.05 7.54 1.91
N ALA A 32 11.42 7.74 0.64
CA ALA A 32 10.53 8.37 -0.31
C ALA A 32 9.22 7.55 -0.44
N VAL A 33 8.07 8.24 -0.46
CA VAL A 33 6.79 7.62 -0.74
C VAL A 33 6.72 7.30 -2.23
N THR A 34 6.74 6.02 -2.58
CA THR A 34 6.77 5.55 -3.97
C THR A 34 5.44 4.98 -4.45
N SER A 35 4.40 5.02 -3.61
CA SER A 35 3.11 4.39 -3.89
C SER A 35 1.96 5.16 -3.24
N ASP A 36 0.82 5.19 -3.91
CA ASP A 36 -0.42 5.70 -3.34
C ASP A 36 -1.01 4.69 -2.35
N PHE A 37 -1.08 5.06 -1.08
CA PHE A 37 -1.58 4.17 -0.03
C PHE A 37 -3.07 3.87 -0.15
N ARG A 38 -3.85 4.67 -0.87
CA ARG A 38 -5.28 4.40 -1.09
C ARG A 38 -5.48 3.09 -1.81
N GLY A 39 -4.67 2.79 -2.83
CA GLY A 39 -4.74 1.52 -3.55
C GLY A 39 -4.49 0.31 -2.65
N LEU A 40 -3.57 0.45 -1.69
CA LEU A 40 -3.28 -0.59 -0.71
C LEU A 40 -4.45 -0.74 0.29
N LEU A 41 -4.88 0.37 0.88
CA LEU A 41 -5.94 0.38 1.89
C LEU A 41 -7.27 -0.11 1.30
N SER A 42 -7.61 0.27 0.07
CA SER A 42 -8.77 -0.26 -0.65
C SER A 42 -8.75 -1.79 -0.75
N GLU A 43 -7.58 -2.41 -0.92
CA GLU A 43 -7.45 -3.87 -0.94
C GLU A 43 -7.69 -4.50 0.43
N ILE A 44 -7.21 -3.87 1.50
CA ILE A 44 -7.47 -4.34 2.87
C ILE A 44 -8.95 -4.16 3.22
N LEU A 45 -9.55 -3.02 2.88
CA LEU A 45 -10.97 -2.75 3.12
C LEU A 45 -11.84 -3.80 2.41
N ALA A 46 -11.61 -4.04 1.13
CA ALA A 46 -12.39 -5.00 0.35
C ALA A 46 -12.10 -6.46 0.71
N GLY A 47 -10.82 -6.84 0.84
CA GLY A 47 -10.40 -8.23 1.01
C GLY A 47 -10.38 -8.72 2.46
N HIS A 48 -10.02 -7.85 3.41
CA HIS A 48 -9.93 -8.23 4.83
C HIS A 48 -11.17 -7.83 5.64
N LEU A 49 -11.68 -6.62 5.41
CA LEU A 49 -12.85 -6.10 6.14
C LEU A 49 -14.17 -6.34 5.41
N ALA A 50 -14.13 -6.95 4.22
CA ALA A 50 -15.30 -7.24 3.39
C ALA A 50 -16.16 -6.00 3.07
N LEU A 51 -15.54 -4.83 2.99
CA LEU A 51 -16.22 -3.60 2.58
C LEU A 51 -16.45 -3.64 1.07
N GLY A 52 -17.69 -3.88 0.66
CA GLY A 52 -18.06 -4.05 -0.75
C GLY A 52 -17.91 -2.78 -1.61
N ASP A 53 -17.94 -1.60 -0.98
CA ASP A 53 -17.82 -0.32 -1.68
C ASP A 53 -16.80 0.60 -0.98
N THR A 54 -15.62 0.72 -1.57
CA THR A 54 -14.55 1.57 -1.04
C THR A 54 -14.71 3.05 -1.40
N GLU A 55 -15.64 3.43 -2.29
CA GLU A 55 -15.86 4.85 -2.65
C GLU A 55 -16.34 5.66 -1.44
N GLN A 56 -17.02 5.05 -0.48
CA GLN A 56 -17.43 5.72 0.75
C GLN A 56 -16.25 6.18 1.61
N VAL A 57 -15.08 5.51 1.48
CA VAL A 57 -13.86 5.85 2.22
C VAL A 57 -12.91 6.69 1.35
N PHE A 58 -12.84 6.41 0.05
CA PHE A 58 -11.99 7.12 -0.91
C PHE A 58 -12.81 7.64 -2.11
N PRO A 59 -13.60 8.71 -1.95
CA PRO A 59 -14.45 9.22 -3.03
C PRO A 59 -13.65 9.66 -4.25
N GLY A 60 -14.06 9.21 -5.44
CA GLY A 60 -13.42 9.55 -6.71
C GLY A 60 -12.06 8.88 -6.93
N PHE A 61 -11.68 7.88 -6.13
CA PHE A 61 -10.43 7.16 -6.29
C PHE A 61 -10.58 5.99 -7.26
N GLN A 62 -10.13 6.19 -8.49
CA GLN A 62 -10.09 5.14 -9.51
C GLN A 62 -8.84 4.27 -9.32
N ARG A 63 -9.02 3.05 -8.82
CA ARG A 63 -7.92 2.10 -8.63
C ARG A 63 -7.36 1.62 -9.98
N SER A 64 -6.12 1.98 -10.30
CA SER A 64 -5.37 1.42 -11.44
C SER A 64 -4.69 0.10 -11.08
N GLY A 65 -5.49 -0.95 -10.86
CA GLY A 65 -5.00 -2.31 -10.62
C GLY A 65 -4.75 -2.69 -9.14
N GLY A 66 -4.64 -4.00 -8.91
CA GLY A 66 -4.37 -4.59 -7.59
C GLY A 66 -2.96 -4.28 -7.09
N VAL A 67 -2.78 -3.92 -5.81
CA VAL A 67 -1.43 -3.76 -5.21
C VAL A 67 -0.86 -5.14 -4.90
N GLY A 68 -1.72 -6.13 -4.62
CA GLY A 68 -1.35 -7.54 -4.41
C GLY A 68 -0.84 -7.79 -3.00
N VAL A 69 -1.44 -7.12 -2.02
CA VAL A 69 -1.13 -7.21 -0.58
C VAL A 69 -1.88 -8.36 0.08
N MET A 70 -3.13 -8.62 -0.33
CA MET A 70 -3.96 -9.68 0.22
C MET A 70 -3.81 -10.96 -0.59
N GLU A 71 -4.04 -12.13 0.03
CA GLU A 71 -4.13 -13.45 -0.62
C GLU A 71 -5.36 -13.58 -1.54
#